data_AF-A0A4Y7PW62-F1
#
_entry.id   AF-A0A4Y7PW62-F1
#
_cell.length_a   1.000
_cell.length_b   1.000
_cell.length_c   1.000
_cell.angle_alpha   90.00
_cell.angle_beta   90.00
_cell.angle_gamma   90.00
#
_symmetry.space_group_name_H-M   'P 1'
#
loop_
_entity.id
_entity.type
_entity.pdbx_description
1 polymer ?
#
loop_
_entity_poly.entity_id
_entity_poly.type
_entity_poly.pdbx_seq_one_letter_code
_entity_poly.pdbx_strand_id
1 'polypeptide(L)'
;MTDTAVKYSRLLFHALRHLAPSVVDISQFTPLNFLVGSDGKAKIRGPTMRYRITCHADLMDLSGLLEMCDTLHTLHVDIQHANPDLSRLSHFLAGDRQHLGSLRHLRFENCELFPEYQVEKLVRSLLRAGVGDGLQSLEIVSSKTISEDFLLGLGEEVGDRLKWTS
;
A
#
# COMPACT_ATOMS: atom_id res chain seq x y z
N MET A 1 -15.94 4.11 -22.23
CA MET A 1 -14.55 4.22 -22.74
C MET A 1 -14.49 3.61 -24.13
N THR A 2 -13.75 4.22 -25.06
CA THR A 2 -13.60 3.69 -26.42
C THR A 2 -12.69 2.45 -26.40
N ASP A 3 -13.06 1.40 -27.13
CA ASP A 3 -12.31 0.13 -27.26
C ASP A 3 -10.84 0.38 -27.64
N THR A 4 -10.61 1.41 -28.44
CA THR A 4 -9.29 1.90 -28.85
C THR A 4 -8.39 2.31 -27.68
N ALA A 5 -8.91 3.00 -26.66
CA ALA A 5 -8.11 3.48 -25.53
C ALA A 5 -7.62 2.31 -24.66
N VAL A 6 -8.48 1.31 -24.43
CA VAL A 6 -8.13 0.07 -23.70
C VAL A 6 -7.10 -0.74 -24.49
N LYS A 7 -7.22 -0.78 -25.82
CA LYS A 7 -6.24 -1.48 -26.66
C LYS A 7 -4.84 -0.85 -26.58
N TYR A 8 -4.76 0.48 -26.65
CA TYR A 8 -3.47 1.18 -26.55
C TYR A 8 -2.85 1.06 -25.16
N SER A 9 -3.64 1.16 -24.09
CA SER A 9 -3.12 1.00 -22.72
C SER A 9 -2.56 -0.41 -22.49
N ARG A 10 -3.22 -1.46 -23.02
CA ARG A 10 -2.71 -2.84 -22.96
C ARG A 10 -1.34 -3.01 -23.64
N LEU A 11 -1.14 -2.38 -24.81
CA LEU A 11 0.13 -2.42 -25.52
C LEU A 11 1.23 -1.66 -24.76
N LEU A 12 0.89 -0.48 -24.26
CA LEU A 12 1.81 0.32 -23.46
C LEU A 12 2.22 -0.42 -22.19
N PHE A 13 1.27 -0.95 -21.42
CA PHE A 13 1.55 -1.72 -20.21
C PHE A 13 2.40 -2.96 -20.50
N HIS A 14 2.12 -3.66 -21.61
CA HIS A 14 2.95 -4.78 -22.07
C HIS A 14 4.39 -4.34 -22.36
N ALA A 15 4.62 -3.15 -22.91
CA ALA A 15 5.99 -2.65 -23.08
C ALA A 15 6.64 -2.28 -21.74
N LEU A 16 5.89 -1.56 -20.87
CA LEU A 16 6.39 -1.06 -19.59
C LEU A 16 6.82 -2.19 -18.63
N ARG A 17 6.13 -3.34 -18.61
CA ARG A 17 6.52 -4.49 -17.76
C ARG A 17 7.92 -5.04 -18.07
N HIS A 18 8.47 -4.77 -19.26
CA HIS A 18 9.82 -5.21 -19.64
C HIS A 18 10.90 -4.23 -19.19
N LEU A 19 10.54 -3.01 -18.76
CA LEU A 19 11.50 -1.98 -18.34
C LEU A 19 12.04 -2.19 -16.91
N ALA A 20 11.49 -3.15 -16.15
CA ALA A 20 11.88 -3.46 -14.78
C ALA A 20 12.09 -2.19 -13.91
N PRO A 21 11.07 -1.32 -13.81
CA PRO A 21 11.21 -0.06 -13.09
C PRO A 21 11.53 -0.31 -11.62
N SER A 22 12.38 0.54 -11.04
CA SER A 22 12.68 0.51 -9.61
C SER A 22 11.51 1.02 -8.76
N VAL A 23 10.67 1.90 -9.33
CA VAL A 23 9.50 2.48 -8.68
C VAL A 23 8.32 2.49 -9.65
N VAL A 24 7.18 1.99 -9.20
CA VAL A 24 5.91 2.07 -9.93
C VAL A 24 5.00 3.06 -9.22
N ASP A 25 4.48 4.04 -9.93
CA ASP A 25 3.66 5.11 -9.37
C ASP A 25 2.24 5.02 -9.95
N ILE A 26 1.26 4.80 -9.07
CA ILE A 26 -0.14 4.55 -9.42
C ILE A 26 -1.03 5.46 -8.58
N SER A 27 -2.03 6.05 -9.23
CA SER A 27 -3.09 6.79 -8.54
C SER A 27 -4.37 5.97 -8.47
N GLN A 28 -5.23 6.23 -7.48
CA GLN A 28 -6.57 5.64 -7.36
C GLN A 28 -7.45 5.80 -8.61
N PHE A 29 -7.16 6.79 -9.46
CA PHE A 29 -7.90 7.01 -10.70
C PHE A 29 -7.40 6.15 -11.85
N THR A 30 -6.37 5.34 -11.62
CA THR A 30 -5.83 4.40 -12.60
C THR A 30 -6.71 3.16 -12.62
N PRO A 31 -7.55 2.95 -13.65
CA PRO A 31 -8.38 1.77 -13.74
C PRO A 31 -7.51 0.51 -13.82
N LEU A 32 -7.76 -0.48 -12.95
CA LEU A 32 -6.96 -1.71 -12.92
C LEU A 32 -6.94 -2.46 -14.26
N ASN A 33 -7.98 -2.31 -15.08
CA ASN A 33 -8.03 -2.89 -16.43
C ASN A 33 -6.99 -2.30 -17.42
N PHE A 34 -6.36 -1.16 -17.10
CA PHE A 34 -5.21 -0.62 -17.82
C PHE A 34 -3.88 -1.24 -17.39
N LEU A 35 -3.85 -1.93 -16.25
CA LEU A 35 -2.69 -2.64 -15.73
C LEU A 35 -2.68 -4.11 -16.18
N VAL A 36 -3.36 -4.39 -17.30
CA VAL A 36 -3.44 -5.71 -17.94
C VAL A 36 -2.72 -5.64 -19.27
N GLY A 37 -1.77 -6.54 -19.50
CA GLY A 37 -1.06 -6.64 -20.76
C GLY A 37 -1.95 -7.12 -21.89
N SER A 38 -1.47 -6.98 -23.13
CA SER A 38 -2.15 -7.55 -24.30
C SER A 38 -2.29 -9.09 -24.26
N ASP A 39 -1.52 -9.77 -23.42
CA ASP A 39 -1.62 -11.20 -23.14
C ASP A 39 -2.64 -11.55 -22.04
N GLY A 40 -3.39 -10.56 -21.55
CA GLY A 40 -4.37 -10.72 -20.48
C GLY A 40 -3.75 -10.83 -19.08
N LYS A 41 -2.42 -10.70 -18.94
CA LYS A 41 -1.74 -10.82 -17.65
C LYS A 41 -1.59 -9.47 -16.96
N ALA A 42 -1.91 -9.44 -15.68
CA ALA A 42 -1.92 -8.25 -14.84
C ALA A 42 -0.74 -8.27 -13.85
N LYS A 43 0.49 -8.42 -14.35
CA LYS A 43 1.70 -8.50 -13.51
C LYS A 43 2.51 -7.21 -13.60
N ILE A 44 2.54 -6.46 -12.52
CA ILE A 44 3.36 -5.27 -12.34
C ILE A 44 4.69 -5.72 -11.75
N ARG A 45 5.79 -5.29 -12.38
CA ARG A 45 7.14 -5.53 -11.88
C ARG A 45 7.69 -4.25 -11.28
N GLY A 46 8.17 -4.36 -10.05
CA GLY A 46 8.82 -3.27 -9.34
C GLY A 46 9.00 -3.65 -7.86
N PRO A 47 10.18 -3.41 -7.27
CA PRO A 47 10.39 -3.66 -5.84
C PRO A 47 9.67 -2.63 -4.98
N THR A 48 9.43 -1.43 -5.51
CA THR A 48 8.78 -0.33 -4.81
C THR A 48 7.58 0.18 -5.58
N MET A 49 6.49 0.43 -4.88
CA MET A 49 5.28 1.05 -5.42
C MET A 49 4.88 2.27 -4.60
N ARG A 50 4.45 3.33 -5.28
CA ARG A 50 3.77 4.45 -4.68
C ARG A 50 2.32 4.45 -5.14
N TYR A 51 1.40 4.43 -4.19
CA TYR A 51 -0.03 4.46 -4.41
C TYR A 51 -0.60 5.75 -3.83
N ARG A 52 -1.18 6.61 -4.68
CA ARG A 52 -1.80 7.87 -4.24
C ARG A 52 -3.31 7.72 -4.12
N ILE A 53 -3.82 8.02 -2.92
CA ILE A 53 -5.23 8.05 -2.57
C ILE A 53 -5.60 9.52 -2.40
N THR A 54 -6.56 10.03 -3.15
CA THR A 54 -6.96 11.45 -3.10
C THR A 54 -8.44 11.67 -2.76
N CYS A 55 -9.21 10.60 -2.54
CA CYS A 55 -10.60 10.69 -2.06
C CYS A 55 -10.90 9.50 -1.13
N HIS A 56 -12.15 9.35 -0.68
CA HIS A 56 -12.64 8.14 0.01
C HIS A 56 -12.66 6.90 -0.91
N ALA A 57 -11.60 6.70 -1.70
CA ALA A 57 -11.43 5.52 -2.51
C ALA A 57 -11.42 4.31 -1.59
N ASP A 58 -12.15 3.30 -2.04
CA ASP A 58 -12.27 2.06 -1.32
C ASP A 58 -10.90 1.38 -1.35
N LEU A 59 -10.36 1.02 -0.18
CA LEU A 59 -9.09 0.29 -0.06
C LEU A 59 -9.15 -1.08 -0.75
N MET A 60 -10.32 -1.49 -1.28
CA MET A 60 -10.50 -2.62 -2.19
C MET A 60 -9.62 -2.56 -3.45
N ASP A 61 -9.24 -1.38 -3.94
CA ASP A 61 -8.32 -1.30 -5.08
C ASP A 61 -6.88 -1.67 -4.71
N LEU A 62 -6.51 -1.48 -3.43
CA LEU A 62 -5.16 -1.78 -2.95
C LEU A 62 -4.92 -3.29 -2.84
N SER A 63 -5.93 -4.07 -2.47
CA SER A 63 -5.83 -5.54 -2.44
C SER A 63 -5.61 -6.12 -3.83
N GLY A 64 -6.41 -5.71 -4.81
CA GLY A 64 -6.25 -6.14 -6.20
C GLY A 64 -4.89 -5.71 -6.75
N LEU A 65 -4.40 -4.54 -6.35
CA LEU A 65 -3.08 -4.05 -6.73
C LEU A 65 -1.94 -4.89 -6.14
N LEU A 66 -2.04 -5.29 -4.88
CA LEU A 66 -1.05 -6.17 -4.23
C LEU A 66 -1.00 -7.55 -4.89
N GLU A 67 -2.16 -8.13 -5.23
CA GLU A 67 -2.23 -9.42 -5.95
C GLU A 67 -1.58 -9.36 -7.34
N MET A 68 -1.59 -8.18 -7.98
CA MET A 68 -0.98 -7.94 -9.28
C MET A 68 0.55 -7.76 -9.21
N CYS A 69 1.15 -7.74 -8.02
CA CYS A 69 2.58 -7.47 -7.83
C CYS A 69 3.30 -8.63 -7.14
N ASP A 70 4.10 -9.39 -7.90
CA ASP A 70 4.83 -10.55 -7.36
C ASP A 70 6.19 -10.19 -6.74
N THR A 71 6.73 -9.00 -7.04
CA THR A 71 8.04 -8.55 -6.54
C THR A 71 7.96 -7.39 -5.56
N LEU A 72 6.76 -7.01 -5.13
CA LEU A 72 6.60 -5.81 -4.32
C LEU A 72 7.17 -6.03 -2.93
N HIS A 73 8.18 -5.26 -2.57
CA HIS A 73 8.81 -5.26 -1.26
C HIS A 73 8.45 -4.02 -0.45
N THR A 74 8.19 -2.91 -1.13
CA THR A 74 7.94 -1.62 -0.49
C THR A 74 6.70 -0.96 -1.07
N LEU A 75 5.71 -0.68 -0.25
CA LEU A 75 4.51 0.06 -0.62
C LEU A 75 4.48 1.41 0.11
N HIS A 76 4.41 2.49 -0.64
CA HIS A 76 4.20 3.84 -0.15
C HIS A 76 2.77 4.26 -0.46
N VAL A 77 1.98 4.57 0.56
CA VAL A 77 0.60 5.04 0.43
C VAL A 77 0.57 6.51 0.80
N ASP A 78 0.31 7.36 -0.19
CA ASP A 78 0.17 8.81 -0.01
C ASP A 78 -1.31 9.17 0.03
N ILE A 79 -1.76 9.75 1.15
CA ILE A 79 -3.17 10.00 1.45
C ILE A 79 -3.45 11.50 1.40
N GLN A 80 -3.99 11.94 0.27
CA GLN A 80 -4.29 13.34 0.02
C GLN A 80 -5.76 13.61 0.34
N HIS A 81 -6.04 14.39 1.39
CA HIS A 81 -7.38 14.89 1.73
C HIS A 81 -8.46 13.82 1.99
N ALA A 82 -8.07 12.58 2.32
CA ALA A 82 -8.99 11.46 2.55
C ALA A 82 -8.94 10.97 3.99
N ASN A 83 -10.09 10.51 4.51
CA ASN A 83 -10.17 9.71 5.73
C ASN A 83 -10.49 8.26 5.33
N PRO A 84 -9.50 7.47 4.93
CA PRO A 84 -9.71 6.08 4.55
C PRO A 84 -10.01 5.23 5.79
N ASP A 85 -10.93 4.26 5.64
CA ASP A 85 -11.23 3.32 6.72
C ASP A 85 -10.12 2.25 6.81
N LEU A 86 -9.13 2.51 7.68
CA LEU A 86 -8.02 1.58 7.93
C LEU A 86 -8.46 0.26 8.57
N SER A 87 -9.68 0.18 9.09
CA SER A 87 -10.22 -1.06 9.64
C SER A 87 -10.27 -2.14 8.55
N ARG A 88 -10.58 -1.76 7.30
CA ARG A 88 -10.62 -2.69 6.17
C ARG A 88 -9.22 -3.11 5.73
N LEU A 89 -8.28 -2.18 5.70
CA LEU A 89 -6.89 -2.47 5.33
C LEU A 89 -6.19 -3.31 6.40
N SER A 90 -6.39 -3.00 7.68
CA SER A 90 -5.88 -3.84 8.77
C SER A 90 -6.49 -5.24 8.74
N HIS A 91 -7.80 -5.38 8.47
CA HIS A 91 -8.44 -6.68 8.30
C HIS A 91 -7.94 -7.43 7.07
N PHE A 92 -7.73 -6.76 5.94
CA PHE A 92 -7.21 -7.39 4.71
C PHE A 92 -5.77 -7.87 4.90
N LEU A 93 -4.88 -6.97 5.32
CA LEU A 93 -3.46 -7.29 5.47
C LEU A 93 -3.19 -8.26 6.63
N ALA A 94 -4.05 -8.29 7.65
CA ALA A 94 -3.92 -9.25 8.76
C ALA A 94 -4.65 -10.58 8.51
N GLY A 95 -5.77 -10.54 7.78
CA GLY A 95 -6.64 -11.70 7.55
C GLY A 95 -6.03 -12.73 6.62
N ASP A 96 -5.21 -12.30 5.65
CA ASP A 96 -4.50 -13.22 4.78
C ASP A 96 -3.09 -12.72 4.49
N ARG A 97 -2.14 -13.15 5.34
CA ARG A 97 -0.71 -12.89 5.16
C ARG A 97 -0.17 -13.39 3.82
N GLN A 98 -0.87 -14.28 3.13
CA GLN A 98 -0.50 -14.70 1.77
C GLN A 98 -0.64 -13.55 0.78
N HIS A 99 -1.58 -12.62 0.99
CA HIS A 99 -1.77 -11.45 0.13
C HIS A 99 -0.71 -10.36 0.34
N LEU A 100 -0.05 -10.34 1.50
CA LEU A 100 1.13 -9.49 1.71
C LEU A 100 2.33 -9.99 0.91
N GLY A 101 2.34 -11.26 0.49
CA GLY A 101 3.35 -11.83 -0.40
C GLY A 101 4.77 -11.51 0.06
N SER A 102 5.49 -10.74 -0.76
CA SER A 102 6.87 -10.33 -0.51
C SER A 102 7.02 -8.95 0.15
N LEU A 103 5.92 -8.33 0.60
CA LEU A 103 5.91 -6.98 1.17
C LEU A 103 6.66 -6.95 2.50
N ARG A 104 7.68 -6.10 2.57
CA ARG A 104 8.56 -5.92 3.73
C ARG A 104 8.41 -4.54 4.35
N HIS A 105 8.11 -3.53 3.55
CA HIS A 105 8.07 -2.15 4.00
C HIS A 105 6.74 -1.52 3.58
N LEU A 106 6.04 -0.93 4.54
CA LEU A 106 4.83 -0.17 4.31
C LEU A 106 5.05 1.22 4.88
N ARG A 107 4.78 2.24 4.07
CA ARG A 107 4.93 3.64 4.45
C ARG A 107 3.63 4.36 4.16
N PHE A 108 3.09 5.07 5.14
CA PHE A 108 1.96 5.96 4.94
C PHE A 108 2.43 7.41 5.06
N GLU A 109 1.99 8.25 4.13
CA GLU A 109 2.28 9.69 4.10
C GLU A 109 0.96 10.49 4.15
N ASN A 110 1.02 11.71 4.69
CA ASN A 110 -0.11 12.64 4.77
C ASN A 110 -1.32 12.07 5.55
N CYS A 111 -1.03 11.33 6.62
CA CYS A 111 -2.03 10.66 7.48
C CYS A 111 -2.72 11.58 8.47
N GLU A 112 -3.04 12.82 8.07
CA GLU A 112 -3.57 13.84 8.96
C GLU A 112 -4.95 13.47 9.54
N LEU A 113 -5.69 12.58 8.89
CA LEU A 113 -7.05 12.20 9.30
C LEU A 113 -7.12 10.86 10.04
N PHE A 114 -5.98 10.26 10.39
CA PHE A 114 -5.93 8.94 11.00
C PHE A 114 -6.20 9.01 12.51
N PRO A 115 -7.26 8.35 13.00
CA PRO A 115 -7.46 8.23 14.44
C PRO A 115 -6.41 7.29 15.05
N GLU A 116 -5.88 7.65 16.22
CA GLU A 116 -4.91 6.83 16.96
C GLU A 116 -5.37 5.37 17.11
N TYR A 117 -6.62 5.12 17.48
CA TYR A 117 -7.13 3.75 17.63
C TYR A 117 -7.07 2.90 16.33
N GLN A 118 -7.15 3.52 15.16
CA GLN A 118 -7.02 2.81 13.88
C GLN A 118 -5.56 2.49 13.60
N VAL A 119 -4.66 3.41 13.93
CA VAL A 119 -3.20 3.22 13.83
C VAL A 119 -2.75 2.10 14.76
N GLU A 120 -3.24 2.07 16.01
CA GLU A 120 -2.96 0.99 16.96
C GLU A 120 -3.40 -0.37 16.40
N LYS A 121 -4.63 -0.46 15.88
CA LYS A 121 -5.13 -1.69 15.25
C LYS A 121 -4.25 -2.12 14.08
N LEU A 122 -3.88 -1.19 13.21
CA LEU A 122 -3.04 -1.45 12.05
C LEU A 122 -1.63 -1.93 12.45
N VAL A 123 -0.99 -1.23 13.38
CA VAL A 123 0.35 -1.56 13.90
C VAL A 123 0.33 -2.95 14.51
N ARG A 124 -0.65 -3.24 15.37
CA ARG A 124 -0.77 -4.56 16.01
C ARG A 124 -1.09 -5.66 15.00
N SER A 125 -1.96 -5.39 14.02
CA SER A 125 -2.34 -6.41 13.05
C SER A 125 -1.18 -6.78 12.12
N LEU A 126 -0.35 -5.79 11.75
CA LEU A 126 0.77 -5.97 10.82
C LEU A 126 2.06 -6.43 11.50
N LEU A 127 2.40 -5.82 12.64
CA LEU A 127 3.71 -5.99 13.27
C LEU A 127 3.70 -7.01 14.42
N ARG A 128 2.57 -7.30 15.07
CA ARG A 128 2.59 -8.14 16.28
C ARG A 128 2.73 -9.65 16.01
N ALA A 129 2.42 -10.12 14.80
CA ALA A 129 2.58 -11.54 14.48
C ALA A 129 4.05 -11.88 14.13
N GLY A 130 4.54 -12.96 14.74
CA GLY A 130 5.95 -13.24 15.08
C GLY A 130 7.01 -13.15 13.99
N VAL A 131 8.26 -13.13 14.48
CA VAL A 131 9.51 -12.98 13.73
C VAL A 131 9.66 -14.10 12.69
N GLY A 132 9.82 -13.73 11.42
CA GLY A 132 10.21 -14.65 10.34
C GLY A 132 9.48 -14.39 9.02
N ASP A 133 8.15 -14.22 9.07
CA ASP A 133 7.29 -14.17 7.88
C ASP A 133 6.27 -13.02 7.97
N GLY A 134 6.72 -11.77 7.85
CA GLY A 134 5.84 -10.61 7.89
C GLY A 134 6.52 -9.27 7.61
N LEU A 135 5.71 -8.21 7.58
CA LEU A 135 6.12 -6.83 7.34
C LEU A 135 7.30 -6.44 8.26
N GLN A 136 8.43 -6.07 7.70
CA GLN A 136 9.65 -5.74 8.44
C GLN A 136 9.57 -4.34 9.04
N SER A 137 8.98 -3.37 8.33
CA SER A 137 8.79 -2.03 8.87
C SER A 137 7.47 -1.39 8.42
N LEU A 138 6.89 -0.62 9.34
CA LEU A 138 5.79 0.30 9.10
C LEU A 138 6.28 1.71 9.42
N GLU A 139 6.17 2.62 8.46
CA GLU A 139 6.51 4.04 8.61
C GLU A 139 5.26 4.91 8.49
N ILE A 140 5.08 5.85 9.42
CA ILE A 140 4.00 6.84 9.40
C ILE A 140 4.62 8.23 9.32
N VAL A 141 4.37 8.93 8.21
CA VAL A 141 4.98 10.24 7.93
C VAL A 141 3.90 11.32 7.87
N SER A 142 4.15 12.42 8.57
CA SER A 142 3.33 13.64 8.58
C SER A 142 1.89 13.37 8.98
N SER A 143 1.69 13.09 10.27
CA SER A 143 0.37 13.09 10.89
C SER A 143 0.33 14.12 12.03
N LYS A 144 -0.57 15.10 11.92
CA LYS A 144 -0.76 16.13 12.95
C LYS A 144 -1.72 15.70 14.06
N THR A 145 -2.44 14.61 13.86
CA THR A 145 -3.52 14.14 14.75
C THR A 145 -3.10 13.00 15.65
N ILE A 146 -1.98 12.36 15.34
CA ILE A 146 -1.39 11.30 16.16
C ILE A 146 -0.38 11.95 17.11
N SER A 147 -0.55 11.75 18.42
CA SER A 147 0.39 12.25 19.40
C SER A 147 1.70 11.46 19.40
N GLU A 148 2.81 12.12 19.72
CA GLU A 148 4.12 11.47 19.85
C GLU A 148 4.12 10.45 21.00
N ASP A 149 3.48 10.78 22.12
CA ASP A 149 3.34 9.88 23.28
C ASP A 149 2.64 8.57 22.90
N PHE A 150 1.60 8.65 22.04
CA PHE A 150 0.92 7.47 21.52
C PHE A 150 1.85 6.61 20.64
N LEU A 151 2.64 7.24 19.75
CA LEU A 151 3.58 6.52 18.89
C LEU A 151 4.73 5.90 19.68
N LEU A 152 5.22 6.57 20.72
CA LEU A 152 6.21 6.03 21.64
C LEU A 152 5.67 4.79 22.36
N GLY A 153 4.45 4.85 22.90
CA GLY A 153 3.81 3.70 23.54
C GLY A 153 3.62 2.51 22.59
N LEU A 154 3.26 2.76 21.34
CA LEU A 154 3.23 1.70 20.31
C LEU A 154 4.62 1.16 19.97
N GLY A 155 5.62 2.04 19.90
CA GLY A 155 7.01 1.68 19.64
C GLY A 155 7.59 0.77 20.70
N GLU A 156 7.22 0.93 21.97
CA GLU A 156 7.61 0.00 23.04
C GLU A 156 7.07 -1.42 22.83
N GLU A 157 5.89 -1.56 22.20
CA GLU A 157 5.26 -2.86 21.92
C GLU A 157 5.91 -3.58 20.71
N VAL A 158 6.24 -2.84 19.65
CA VAL A 158 6.67 -3.43 18.36
C VAL A 158 8.14 -3.18 18.00
N GLY A 159 8.85 -2.41 18.82
CA GLY A 159 10.25 -2.03 18.67
C GLY A 159 10.52 -1.18 17.42
N ASP A 160 11.73 -1.32 16.88
CA ASP A 160 12.27 -0.56 15.73
C ASP A 160 11.52 -0.79 14.40
N ARG A 161 10.50 -1.65 14.40
CA ARG A 161 9.68 -1.94 13.23
C ARG A 161 8.65 -0.85 12.96
N LEU A 162 8.29 -0.05 13.96
CA LEU A 162 7.49 1.15 13.78
C LEU A 162 8.43 2.36 13.69
N LYS A 163 8.29 3.14 12.63
CA LYS A 163 9.00 4.40 12.42
C LYS A 163 7.99 5.52 12.23
N TRP A 164 8.29 6.70 12.72
CA TRP A 164 7.46 7.86 12.50
C TRP A 164 8.29 9.13 12.32
N THR A 165 7.73 10.05 11.56
CA THR A 165 8.32 11.38 11.33
C THR A 165 7.18 12.38 11.28
N SER A 166 7.24 13.41 12.13
CA SER A 166 6.27 14.50 12.18
C SER A 166 6.49 15.49 11.04
#